data_AF-A0A3R7RW71-F1
#
_entry.id   AF-A0A3R7RW71-F1
#
_cell.length_a   1.000
_cell.length_b   1.000
_cell.length_c   1.000
_cell.angle_alpha   90.00
_cell.angle_beta   90.00
_cell.angle_gamma   90.00
#
_symmetry.space_group_name_H-M   'P 1'
#
loop_
_entity.id
_entity.type
_entity.pdbx_description
1 polymer ?
#
loop_
_entity_poly.entity_id
_entity_poly.type
_entity_poly.pdbx_seq_one_letter_code
_entity_poly.pdbx_strand_id
1 'polypeptide(L)'
;MIKYKRNEDRIIQGIQEYVDATYAQHYVSSSDRDVCDDWEDMGIAREAYMSNIVKYVKRFGKKEGENPKDIMKIIHYSIFLLNELEKGKKNDDD
;
A
#
# COMPACT_ATOMS: atom_id res chain seq x y z
N MET A 1 -24.93 10.21 5.33
CA MET A 1 -23.58 10.74 5.10
C MET A 1 -22.92 10.91 6.47
N ILE A 2 -21.72 10.37 6.69
CA ILE A 2 -21.03 10.47 7.99
C ILE A 2 -20.39 11.86 8.09
N LYS A 3 -20.56 12.53 9.24
CA LYS A 3 -19.86 13.79 9.53
C LYS A 3 -18.59 13.47 10.30
N TYR A 4 -17.47 13.51 9.60
CA TYR A 4 -16.15 13.34 10.19
C TYR A 4 -15.80 14.47 11.15
N LYS A 5 -15.12 14.14 12.26
CA LYS A 5 -14.72 15.11 13.29
C LYS A 5 -13.38 15.77 12.94
N ARG A 6 -12.55 15.11 12.13
CA ARG A 6 -11.30 15.61 11.59
C ARG A 6 -11.40 15.62 10.06
N ASN A 7 -10.27 15.84 9.41
CA ASN A 7 -10.16 15.87 7.95
C ASN A 7 -10.10 14.45 7.35
N GLU A 8 -10.74 13.46 7.98
CA GLU A 8 -10.65 12.06 7.52
C GLU A 8 -11.16 11.92 6.08
N ASP A 9 -12.23 12.63 5.72
CA ASP A 9 -12.76 12.71 4.35
C ASP A 9 -11.69 13.09 3.33
N ARG A 10 -10.98 14.20 3.58
CA ARG A 10 -9.93 14.70 2.69
C ARG A 10 -8.71 13.79 2.67
N ILE A 11 -8.35 13.21 3.81
CA ILE A 11 -7.19 12.30 3.91
C ILE A 11 -7.47 11.01 3.14
N ILE A 12 -8.67 10.43 3.30
CA ILE A 12 -9.08 9.22 2.57
C ILE A 12 -9.08 9.48 1.06
N GLN A 13 -9.63 10.62 0.63
CA GLN A 13 -9.57 11.02 -0.78
C GLN A 13 -8.12 11.15 -1.28
N GLY A 14 -7.25 11.82 -0.52
CA GLY A 14 -5.83 11.96 -0.90
C GLY A 14 -5.06 10.64 -0.93
N ILE A 15 -5.44 9.65 -0.10
CA ILE A 15 -4.90 8.29 -0.17
C ILE A 15 -5.32 7.63 -1.49
N GLN A 16 -6.60 7.75 -1.87
CA GLN A 16 -7.09 7.19 -3.12
C GLN A 16 -6.38 7.81 -4.33
N GLU A 17 -6.30 9.13 -4.40
CA GLU A 17 -5.57 9.84 -5.47
C GLU A 17 -4.09 9.41 -5.55
N TYR A 18 -3.45 9.21 -4.40
CA TYR A 18 -2.09 8.69 -4.34
C TYR A 18 -1.99 7.27 -4.92
N VAL A 19 -2.89 6.36 -4.53
CA VAL A 19 -2.93 4.99 -5.07
C VAL A 19 -3.15 5.01 -6.58
N ASP A 20 -4.15 5.75 -7.06
CA ASP A 20 -4.45 5.88 -8.50
C ASP A 20 -3.21 6.37 -9.28
N ALA A 21 -2.48 7.35 -8.73
CA ALA A 21 -1.27 7.87 -9.34
C ALA A 21 -0.12 6.84 -9.39
N THR A 22 -0.06 5.88 -8.46
CA THR A 22 0.95 4.81 -8.52
C THR A 22 0.70 3.83 -9.66
N TYR A 23 -0.58 3.56 -9.99
CA TYR A 23 -0.90 2.70 -11.12
C TYR A 23 -0.42 3.32 -12.45
N ALA A 24 -0.61 4.63 -12.60
CA ALA A 24 -0.12 5.39 -13.76
C ALA A 24 1.42 5.45 -13.86
N GLN A 25 2.17 5.08 -12.82
CA GLN A 25 3.64 5.09 -12.82
C GLN A 25 4.23 3.69 -12.96
N HIS A 26 3.55 2.66 -12.43
CA HIS A 26 4.08 1.30 -12.36
C HIS A 26 3.61 0.42 -13.52
N TYR A 27 2.41 0.63 -14.06
CA TYR A 27 1.81 -0.23 -15.09
C TYR A 27 1.90 0.34 -16.53
N VAL A 28 2.86 1.24 -16.80
CA VAL A 28 3.06 1.83 -18.14
C VAL A 28 4.01 0.99 -19.01
N SER A 29 4.45 -0.18 -18.52
CA SER A 29 5.35 -1.05 -19.26
C SER A 29 4.59 -2.11 -20.05
N SER A 30 5.17 -2.57 -21.16
CA SER A 30 4.58 -3.53 -22.11
C SER A 30 4.21 -4.90 -21.53
N SER A 31 4.55 -5.19 -20.28
CA SER A 31 4.23 -6.44 -19.60
C SER A 31 3.15 -6.33 -18.53
N ASP A 32 2.63 -5.13 -18.23
CA ASP A 32 1.64 -4.85 -17.16
C ASP A 32 1.98 -5.49 -15.79
N ARG A 33 3.26 -5.84 -15.58
CA ARG A 33 3.76 -6.50 -14.38
C ARG A 33 4.59 -5.54 -13.55
N ASP A 34 4.44 -5.64 -12.22
CA ASP A 34 5.27 -4.93 -11.26
C ASP A 34 5.94 -5.88 -10.24
N VAL A 35 6.71 -5.31 -9.32
CA VAL A 35 7.45 -6.09 -8.30
C VAL A 35 6.53 -6.80 -7.30
N CYS A 36 5.28 -6.34 -7.16
CA CYS A 36 4.30 -6.99 -6.30
C CYS A 36 3.89 -8.33 -6.92
N ASP A 37 3.70 -8.40 -8.24
CA ASP A 37 3.42 -9.65 -8.96
C ASP A 37 4.55 -10.66 -8.77
N ASP A 38 5.81 -10.20 -8.80
CA ASP A 38 6.97 -11.07 -8.56
C ASP A 38 6.98 -11.63 -7.12
N TRP A 39 6.59 -10.83 -6.12
CA TRP A 39 6.49 -11.31 -4.74
C TRP A 39 5.33 -12.28 -4.53
N GLU A 40 4.21 -12.09 -5.25
CA GLU A 40 3.07 -13.02 -5.25
C GLU A 40 3.48 -14.36 -5.88
N ASP A 41 4.12 -14.35 -7.06
CA ASP A 41 4.63 -15.55 -7.74
C ASP A 41 5.63 -16.34 -6.87
N MET A 42 6.43 -15.63 -6.07
CA MET A 42 7.39 -16.22 -5.13
C MET A 42 6.75 -16.68 -3.80
N GLY A 43 5.49 -16.36 -3.54
CA GLY A 43 4.81 -16.68 -2.28
C GLY A 43 5.34 -15.91 -1.06
N ILE A 44 5.92 -14.72 -1.27
CA ILE A 44 6.52 -13.88 -0.22
C ILE A 44 5.87 -12.49 -0.10
N ALA A 45 4.73 -12.28 -0.77
CA ALA A 45 4.05 -10.98 -0.82
C ALA A 45 3.78 -10.41 0.57
N ARG A 46 3.28 -11.25 1.50
CA ARG A 46 3.01 -10.86 2.89
C ARG A 46 4.25 -10.32 3.59
N GLU A 47 5.36 -11.05 3.55
CA GLU A 47 6.63 -10.68 4.16
C GLU A 47 7.20 -9.41 3.52
N ALA A 48 7.10 -9.30 2.20
CA ALA A 48 7.57 -8.15 1.43
C ALA A 48 6.81 -6.87 1.80
N TYR A 49 5.48 -6.92 1.89
CA TYR A 49 4.65 -5.78 2.29
C TYR A 49 4.95 -5.36 3.74
N MET A 50 5.03 -6.31 4.67
CA MET A 50 5.40 -6.03 6.07
C MET A 50 6.79 -5.38 6.18
N SER A 51 7.77 -5.88 5.41
CA SER A 51 9.12 -5.32 5.41
C SER A 51 9.14 -3.87 4.90
N ASN A 52 8.33 -3.54 3.89
CA ASN A 52 8.21 -2.18 3.37
C ASN A 52 7.53 -1.24 4.36
N ILE A 53 6.48 -1.70 5.07
CA ILE A 53 5.88 -0.92 6.17
C ILE A 53 6.96 -0.56 7.21
N VAL A 54 7.73 -1.55 7.68
CA VAL A 54 8.82 -1.34 8.65
C VAL A 54 9.87 -0.37 8.11
N LYS A 55 10.24 -0.50 6.83
CA LYS A 55 11.18 0.40 6.15
C LYS A 55 10.71 1.85 6.21
N TYR A 56 9.46 2.15 5.86
CA TYR A 56 8.95 3.52 5.85
C TYR A 56 8.68 4.07 7.25
N VAL A 57 8.28 3.23 8.21
CA VAL A 57 8.23 3.60 9.64
C VAL A 57 9.62 4.04 10.13
N LYS A 58 10.68 3.28 9.82
CA LYS A 58 12.05 3.63 10.21
C LYS A 58 12.58 4.87 9.49
N ARG A 59 12.03 5.19 8.32
CA ARG A 59 12.44 6.32 7.49
C ARG A 59 11.86 7.64 7.98
N PHE A 60 10.60 7.62 8.44
CA PHE A 60 9.89 8.80 8.93
C PHE A 60 10.65 9.48 10.08
N GLY A 61 10.82 10.79 10.00
CA GLY A 61 11.60 11.58 10.95
C GLY A 61 13.12 11.44 10.81
N LYS A 62 13.61 10.60 9.88
CA LYS A 62 15.05 10.40 9.64
C LYS A 62 15.48 10.86 8.26
N LYS A 63 14.95 10.25 7.20
CA LYS A 63 15.29 10.61 5.82
C LYS A 63 14.23 11.56 5.29
N GLU A 64 14.65 12.78 4.98
CA GLU A 64 13.77 13.89 4.56
C GLU A 64 12.81 14.37 5.67
N GLY A 65 13.17 14.13 6.94
CA GLY A 65 12.39 14.59 8.09
C GLY A 65 11.01 13.92 8.18
N GLU A 66 10.00 14.70 8.56
CA GLU A 66 8.61 14.25 8.68
C GLU A 66 7.91 14.22 7.30
N ASN A 67 8.44 13.45 6.36
CA ASN A 67 7.92 13.40 5.00
C ASN A 67 6.58 12.63 4.93
N PRO A 68 5.46 13.28 4.53
CA PRO A 68 4.16 12.61 4.43
C PRO A 68 4.14 11.43 3.45
N LYS A 69 5.05 11.41 2.47
CA LYS A 69 5.17 10.30 1.50
C LYS A 69 5.51 8.97 2.18
N ASP A 70 6.22 9.00 3.32
CA ASP A 70 6.51 7.78 4.06
C ASP A 70 5.23 7.21 4.69
N ILE A 71 4.34 8.07 5.21
CA ILE A 71 3.02 7.67 5.71
C ILE A 71 2.13 7.14 4.59
N MET A 72 2.09 7.81 3.43
CA MET A 72 1.33 7.33 2.27
C MET A 72 1.81 5.95 1.81
N LYS A 73 3.11 5.70 1.82
CA LYS A 73 3.66 4.38 1.49
C LYS A 73 3.31 3.32 2.54
N ILE A 74 3.35 3.66 3.83
CA ILE A 74 2.88 2.74 4.89
C ILE A 74 1.42 2.34 4.64
N ILE A 75 0.54 3.30 4.39
CA ILE A 75 -0.87 3.05 4.09
C ILE A 75 -1.02 2.17 2.85
N HIS A 76 -0.32 2.49 1.76
CA HIS A 76 -0.42 1.73 0.52
C HIS A 76 0.01 0.26 0.69
N TYR A 77 1.15 0.01 1.34
CA TYR A 77 1.55 -1.38 1.65
C TYR A 77 0.62 -2.07 2.65
N SER A 78 -0.08 -1.31 3.50
CA SER A 78 -1.10 -1.87 4.40
C SER A 78 -2.36 -2.29 3.63
N ILE A 79 -2.73 -1.57 2.57
CA ILE A 79 -3.82 -1.96 1.64
C ILE A 79 -3.47 -3.26 0.94
N PHE A 80 -2.23 -3.41 0.43
CA PHE A 80 -1.78 -4.68 -0.17
C PHE A 80 -1.80 -5.84 0.82
N LEU A 81 -1.36 -5.61 2.07
CA LEU A 81 -1.42 -6.63 3.11
C LEU A 81 -2.87 -7.03 3.45
N LEU A 82 -3.81 -6.08 3.47
CA LEU A 82 -5.24 -6.38 3.64
C LEU A 82 -5.77 -7.24 2.49
N ASN A 83 -5.40 -6.93 1.25
CA ASN A 83 -5.77 -7.72 0.07
C ASN A 83 -5.28 -9.18 0.20
N GLU A 84 -4.03 -9.40 0.63
CA GLU A 84 -3.51 -10.76 0.86
C GLU A 84 -4.28 -11.52 1.94
N LEU A 85 -4.68 -10.83 3.02
CA LEU A 85 -5.50 -11.45 4.08
C LEU A 85 -6.91 -11.81 3.59
N GLU A 86 -7.49 -11.04 2.67
CA GLU A 86 -8.78 -11.35 2.05
C GLU A 86 -8.69 -12.52 1.06
N LYS A 87 -7.61 -12.62 0.27
CA LYS A 87 -7.34 -13.78 -0.58
C LYS A 87 -7.26 -15.08 0.25
N GLY A 88 -6.57 -15.04 1.40
CA GLY A 88 -6.44 -16.19 2.29
C GLY A 88 -7.78 -16.72 2.83
N LYS A 89 -8.70 -15.82 3.23
CA LYS A 89 -10.02 -16.21 3.75
C LYS A 89 -10.87 -16.97 2.74
N LYS A 90 -10.78 -16.62 1.45
CA LYS A 90 -11.55 -17.30 0.40
C LYS A 90 -11.10 -18.75 0.18
N ASN A 91 -9.84 -19.07 0.48
CA ASN A 91 -9.30 -20.41 0.34
C ASN A 91 -9.63 -21.33 1.54
N ASP A 92 -10.04 -20.76 2.67
CA ASP A 92 -10.40 -21.51 3.88
C ASP A 92 -11.92 -21.84 3.94
N ASP A 93 -12.73 -21.23 3.06
CA ASP A 93 -14.19 -21.42 2.96
C ASP A 93 -14.61 -22.42 1.86
N ASP A 94 -13.65 -23.02 1.12
CA ASP A 94 -13.82 -24.10 0.12
C ASP A 94 -13.28 -25.44 0.63
#